data_AF-A0A955Z1C5-F1
#
_entry.id   AF-A0A955Z1C5-F1
#
_cell.length_a   1.000
_cell.length_b   1.000
_cell.length_c   1.000
_cell.angle_alpha   90.00
_cell.angle_beta   90.00
_cell.angle_gamma   90.00
#
_symmetry.space_group_name_H-M   'P 1'
#
loop_
_entity.id
_entity.type
_entity.pdbx_description
1 polymer ?
#
loop_
_entity_poly.entity_id
_entity_poly.type
_entity_poly.pdbx_seq_one_letter_code
_entity_poly.pdbx_strand_id
1 'polypeptide(L)'
;MASRSALPVAVSMFTLVAAGCSGAGGSGSSGPSRELSACAGGLSDAEIADAIRVTTDFEDSCHELVVCGGLANGLSTSVVQIFVDAALGVAGRGGLVFDGKDTYRSPPGSVAGTNMDATLHLPKDTAFGKAGDVIPFDLLTVESYFKGANVKAEGGISTSGVSVKIKVTYQELGPAFELLGLSAPAGPNEVTLEAQPVSRALSAIKLRAKTHVDDKKGASAFVYDLTSPETTLGDLVDGGSLAFALDGVNGTRSDRSQTLASTRWEVVYAGGKVGKLDGTIGISVTGGPLPHRATFVYPKSNTAKITYACP
;
A
#
# COMPACT_ATOMS: atom_id res chain seq x y z
N MET A 1 28.22 19.89 -30.34
CA MET A 1 26.89 20.13 -29.75
C MET A 1 25.99 18.97 -30.15
N ALA A 2 25.86 17.95 -29.31
CA ALA A 2 25.01 16.79 -29.59
C ALA A 2 23.68 16.97 -28.84
N SER A 3 22.59 17.04 -29.60
CA SER A 3 21.23 17.13 -29.10
C SER A 3 20.88 15.86 -28.31
N ARG A 4 20.58 16.02 -27.01
CA ARG A 4 20.07 14.94 -26.16
C ARG A 4 18.57 14.81 -26.40
N SER A 5 18.17 13.80 -27.16
CA SER A 5 16.77 13.37 -27.22
C SER A 5 16.37 12.81 -25.86
N ALA A 6 15.57 13.56 -25.12
CA ALA A 6 14.92 13.08 -23.90
C ALA A 6 13.87 12.03 -24.28
N LEU A 7 14.06 10.79 -23.83
CA LEU A 7 13.01 9.78 -23.84
C LEU A 7 11.90 10.21 -22.87
N PRO A 8 10.61 10.19 -23.27
CA PRO A 8 9.52 10.49 -22.36
C PRO A 8 9.37 9.34 -21.35
N VAL A 9 9.83 9.55 -20.12
CA VAL A 9 9.47 8.70 -18.98
C VAL A 9 8.09 9.16 -18.53
N ALA A 10 7.08 8.30 -18.71
CA ALA A 10 5.72 8.58 -18.28
C ALA A 10 5.67 8.68 -16.74
N VAL A 11 5.56 9.90 -16.23
CA VAL A 11 5.29 10.19 -14.81
C VAL A 11 3.81 9.90 -14.55
N SER A 12 3.51 8.78 -13.90
CA SER A 12 2.15 8.54 -13.39
C SER A 12 1.99 9.30 -12.07
N MET A 13 1.44 10.51 -12.15
CA MET A 13 0.80 11.14 -10.99
C MET A 13 -0.43 10.30 -10.64
N PHE A 14 -0.43 9.67 -9.46
CA PHE A 14 -1.62 9.06 -8.88
C PHE A 14 -2.56 10.16 -8.40
N THR A 15 -3.39 10.70 -9.29
CA THR A 15 -4.54 11.49 -8.89
C THR A 15 -5.64 10.51 -8.49
N LEU A 16 -5.86 10.32 -7.19
CA LEU A 16 -7.01 9.57 -6.68
C LEU A 16 -8.28 10.38 -7.00
N VAL A 17 -8.96 10.03 -8.07
CA VAL A 17 -10.31 10.52 -8.33
C VAL A 17 -11.25 9.63 -7.52
N ALA A 18 -12.01 10.23 -6.59
CA ALA A 18 -13.11 9.56 -5.92
C ALA A 18 -14.08 9.04 -7.00
N ALA A 19 -14.02 7.74 -7.27
CA ALA A 19 -14.89 7.09 -8.23
C ALA A 19 -16.29 7.03 -7.62
N GLY A 20 -17.16 7.95 -8.02
CA GLY A 20 -18.58 7.87 -7.70
C GLY A 20 -19.17 6.60 -8.34
N CYS A 21 -19.56 5.64 -7.51
CA CYS A 21 -20.26 4.43 -7.94
C CYS A 21 -21.63 4.80 -8.54
N SER A 22 -21.70 4.90 -9.87
CA SER A 22 -22.94 4.90 -10.64
C SER A 22 -23.09 3.53 -11.30
N GLY A 23 -23.64 2.56 -10.58
CA GLY A 23 -23.87 1.20 -11.08
C GLY A 23 -25.17 1.10 -11.87
N ALA A 24 -25.07 0.97 -13.20
CA ALA A 24 -26.14 0.46 -14.05
C ALA A 24 -25.60 -0.72 -14.87
N GLY A 25 -26.14 -1.93 -14.65
CA GLY A 25 -25.77 -3.12 -15.42
C GLY A 25 -26.21 -4.42 -14.74
N GLY A 26 -27.46 -4.82 -14.96
CA GLY A 26 -28.01 -6.07 -14.45
C GLY A 26 -27.59 -7.30 -15.25
N SER A 27 -27.39 -8.41 -14.54
CA SER A 27 -27.62 -9.77 -15.05
C SER A 27 -27.73 -10.75 -13.86
N GLY A 28 -28.95 -11.18 -13.56
CA GLY A 28 -29.25 -12.43 -12.85
C GLY A 28 -28.81 -12.63 -11.39
N SER A 29 -28.17 -11.68 -10.71
CA SER A 29 -27.87 -11.83 -9.27
C SER A 29 -29.13 -11.65 -8.42
N SER A 30 -29.33 -12.54 -7.46
CA SER A 30 -30.29 -12.35 -6.38
C SER A 30 -29.98 -11.03 -5.67
N GLY A 31 -30.79 -9.99 -5.87
CA GLY A 31 -30.62 -8.75 -5.12
C GLY A 31 -30.77 -8.96 -3.61
N PRO A 32 -30.31 -8.03 -2.77
CA PRO A 32 -30.34 -8.18 -1.31
C PRO A 32 -31.72 -8.58 -0.76
N SER A 33 -32.80 -8.03 -1.31
CA SER A 33 -34.18 -8.39 -0.92
C SER A 33 -34.50 -9.87 -1.07
N ARG A 34 -34.00 -10.51 -2.14
CA ARG A 34 -34.21 -11.94 -2.36
C ARG A 34 -33.41 -12.77 -1.36
N GLU A 35 -32.15 -12.38 -1.11
CA GLU A 35 -31.23 -13.07 -0.21
C GLU A 35 -31.65 -12.96 1.26
N LEU A 36 -32.28 -11.83 1.64
CA LEU A 36 -32.72 -11.55 3.00
C LEU A 36 -34.22 -11.81 3.23
N SER A 37 -34.94 -12.29 2.22
CA SER A 37 -36.41 -12.47 2.27
C SER A 37 -36.92 -13.26 3.47
N ALA A 38 -36.16 -14.27 3.93
CA ALA A 38 -36.53 -15.12 5.06
C ALA A 38 -36.51 -14.40 6.43
N CYS A 39 -35.73 -13.32 6.56
CA CYS A 39 -35.59 -12.53 7.79
C CYS A 39 -36.06 -11.08 7.63
N ALA A 40 -36.47 -10.66 6.43
CA ALA A 40 -36.91 -9.31 6.14
C ALA A 40 -38.19 -8.91 6.89
N GLY A 41 -38.97 -9.86 7.42
CA GLY A 41 -40.09 -9.54 8.32
C GLY A 41 -41.17 -8.63 7.71
N GLY A 42 -41.32 -8.60 6.39
CA GLY A 42 -42.27 -7.73 5.68
C GLY A 42 -41.74 -6.34 5.33
N LEU A 43 -40.44 -6.06 5.56
CA LEU A 43 -39.80 -4.84 5.07
C LEU A 43 -39.90 -4.73 3.54
N SER A 44 -40.15 -3.52 3.07
CA SER A 44 -40.09 -3.18 1.64
C SER A 44 -38.65 -3.22 1.11
N ASP A 45 -38.49 -3.30 -0.21
CA ASP A 45 -37.16 -3.25 -0.85
C ASP A 45 -36.37 -2.00 -0.48
N ALA A 46 -37.05 -0.85 -0.33
CA ALA A 46 -36.42 0.40 0.08
C ALA A 46 -35.91 0.34 1.53
N GLU A 47 -36.67 -0.29 2.44
CA GLU A 47 -36.25 -0.48 3.83
C GLU A 47 -35.12 -1.50 3.95
N ILE A 48 -35.12 -2.56 3.14
CA ILE A 48 -34.00 -3.51 3.07
C ILE A 48 -32.74 -2.79 2.56
N ALA A 49 -32.86 -2.02 1.47
CA ALA A 49 -31.75 -1.26 0.90
C ALA A 49 -31.18 -0.23 1.88
N ASP A 50 -32.04 0.43 2.67
CA ASP A 50 -31.56 1.30 3.74
C ASP A 50 -30.92 0.50 4.88
N ALA A 51 -31.52 -0.60 5.33
CA ALA A 51 -30.99 -1.38 6.46
C ALA A 51 -29.61 -2.02 6.18
N ILE A 52 -29.29 -2.35 4.92
CA ILE A 52 -27.98 -2.87 4.52
C ILE A 52 -26.95 -1.77 4.23
N ARG A 53 -27.30 -0.48 4.34
CA ARG A 53 -26.37 0.61 3.99
C ARG A 53 -25.07 0.61 4.79
N VAL A 54 -25.11 0.16 6.06
CA VAL A 54 -23.88 -0.01 6.86
C VAL A 54 -22.90 -1.01 6.21
N THR A 55 -23.41 -2.01 5.49
CA THR A 55 -22.60 -3.00 4.76
C THR A 55 -21.97 -2.39 3.51
N THR A 56 -22.71 -1.57 2.75
CA THR A 56 -22.15 -0.87 1.58
C THR A 56 -21.16 0.21 1.98
N ASP A 57 -21.47 0.96 3.05
CA ASP A 57 -20.56 1.97 3.61
C ASP A 57 -19.25 1.31 4.10
N PHE A 58 -19.33 0.08 4.65
CA PHE A 58 -18.15 -0.68 5.04
C PHE A 58 -17.33 -1.15 3.83
N GLU A 59 -17.96 -1.48 2.70
CA GLU A 59 -17.24 -1.78 1.45
C GLU A 59 -16.39 -0.60 0.99
N ASP A 60 -16.98 0.58 1.00
CA ASP A 60 -16.31 1.84 0.65
C ASP A 60 -15.19 2.16 1.64
N SER A 61 -15.34 1.79 2.92
CA SER A 61 -14.26 1.91 3.89
C SER A 61 -13.11 0.92 3.61
N CYS A 62 -13.43 -0.31 3.21
CA CYS A 62 -12.43 -1.31 2.83
C CYS A 62 -11.58 -0.90 1.61
N HIS A 63 -12.03 0.05 0.77
CA HIS A 63 -11.20 0.63 -0.30
C HIS A 63 -9.93 1.32 0.22
N GLU A 64 -9.90 1.74 1.49
CA GLU A 64 -8.67 2.28 2.12
C GLU A 64 -7.52 1.26 2.14
N LEU A 65 -7.82 -0.05 2.09
CA LEU A 65 -6.82 -1.10 1.95
C LEU A 65 -6.04 -1.00 0.63
N VAL A 66 -6.71 -0.58 -0.45
CA VAL A 66 -6.07 -0.36 -1.76
C VAL A 66 -5.11 0.81 -1.68
N VAL A 67 -5.52 1.89 -1.01
CA VAL A 67 -4.69 3.08 -0.80
C VAL A 67 -3.46 2.72 0.04
N CYS A 68 -3.65 2.06 1.19
CA CYS A 68 -2.56 1.67 2.07
C CYS A 68 -1.60 0.69 1.40
N GLY A 69 -2.10 -0.33 0.71
CA GLY A 69 -1.25 -1.23 -0.07
C GLY A 69 -0.48 -0.51 -1.19
N GLY A 70 -1.11 0.49 -1.83
CA GLY A 70 -0.47 1.37 -2.81
C GLY A 70 0.66 2.22 -2.20
N LEU A 71 0.46 2.73 -0.98
CA LEU A 71 1.48 3.48 -0.23
C LEU A 71 2.69 2.61 0.12
N ALA A 72 2.48 1.39 0.63
CA ALA A 72 3.56 0.43 0.89
C ALA A 72 4.32 0.07 -0.41
N ASN A 73 3.60 -0.23 -1.49
CA ASN A 73 4.22 -0.53 -2.77
C ASN A 73 5.02 0.67 -3.34
N GLY A 74 4.49 1.88 -3.16
CA GLY A 74 5.16 3.12 -3.52
C GLY A 74 6.47 3.29 -2.76
N LEU A 75 6.44 3.15 -1.42
CA LEU A 75 7.64 3.18 -0.58
C LEU A 75 8.68 2.15 -1.03
N SER A 76 8.26 0.90 -1.25
CA SER A 76 9.14 -0.18 -1.72
C SER A 76 9.81 0.16 -3.05
N THR A 77 9.03 0.66 -4.01
CA THR A 77 9.54 1.06 -5.33
C THR A 77 10.58 2.17 -5.19
N SER A 78 10.29 3.18 -4.37
CA SER A 78 11.17 4.34 -4.21
C SER A 78 12.49 4.01 -3.52
N VAL A 79 12.46 3.13 -2.52
CA VAL A 79 13.70 2.63 -1.90
C VAL A 79 14.51 1.83 -2.93
N VAL A 80 13.89 0.87 -3.63
CA VAL A 80 14.58 -0.01 -4.58
C VAL A 80 15.13 0.76 -5.81
N GLN A 81 14.50 1.87 -6.19
CA GLN A 81 14.86 2.67 -7.37
C GLN A 81 15.56 4.00 -7.03
N ILE A 82 15.91 4.26 -5.76
CA ILE A 82 16.40 5.57 -5.29
C ILE A 82 17.52 6.17 -6.15
N PHE A 83 18.51 5.37 -6.55
CA PHE A 83 19.63 5.86 -7.36
C PHE A 83 19.23 6.14 -8.81
N VAL A 84 18.31 5.35 -9.37
CA VAL A 84 17.80 5.59 -10.72
C VAL A 84 16.99 6.89 -10.74
N ASP A 85 16.10 7.07 -9.76
CA ASP A 85 15.30 8.28 -9.62
C ASP A 85 16.19 9.53 -9.39
N ALA A 86 17.17 9.44 -8.49
CA ALA A 86 18.15 10.51 -8.27
C ALA A 86 18.94 10.86 -9.55
N ALA A 87 19.39 9.85 -10.30
CA ALA A 87 20.15 10.05 -11.53
C ALA A 87 19.31 10.68 -12.66
N LEU A 88 17.99 10.45 -12.64
CA LEU A 88 17.03 11.06 -13.57
C LEU A 88 16.54 12.44 -13.09
N GLY A 89 16.96 12.90 -11.91
CA GLY A 89 16.45 14.14 -11.31
C GLY A 89 14.98 14.06 -10.90
N VAL A 90 14.46 12.85 -10.70
CA VAL A 90 13.11 12.61 -10.20
C VAL A 90 13.21 12.51 -8.69
N ALA A 91 12.73 13.51 -7.98
CA ALA A 91 12.70 13.47 -6.52
C ALA A 91 11.48 12.70 -6.02
N GLY A 92 11.70 11.81 -5.05
CA GLY A 92 10.69 11.29 -4.11
C GLY A 92 9.39 10.84 -4.76
N ARG A 93 9.34 9.60 -5.25
CA ARG A 93 8.05 8.96 -5.52
C ARG A 93 7.48 8.48 -4.18
N GLY A 94 6.20 8.72 -3.93
CA GLY A 94 5.45 7.94 -2.95
C GLY A 94 5.28 8.56 -1.58
N GLY A 95 4.08 9.14 -1.39
CA GLY A 95 3.18 8.77 -0.31
C GLY A 95 3.69 8.93 1.11
N LEU A 96 4.49 7.98 1.59
CA LEU A 96 4.92 7.94 2.98
C LEU A 96 6.17 8.79 3.22
N VAL A 97 6.18 9.53 4.32
CA VAL A 97 7.26 10.45 4.70
C VAL A 97 7.94 9.93 5.96
N PHE A 98 9.27 9.88 5.96
CA PHE A 98 10.04 9.50 7.15
C PHE A 98 9.83 10.53 8.27
N ASP A 99 9.51 10.06 9.47
CA ASP A 99 9.18 10.91 10.62
C ASP A 99 10.40 11.35 11.47
N GLY A 100 11.60 10.90 11.07
CA GLY A 100 12.84 11.14 11.82
C GLY A 100 13.05 10.20 13.01
N LYS A 101 12.16 9.23 13.22
CA LYS A 101 12.13 8.28 14.34
C LYS A 101 11.72 6.88 13.85
N ASP A 102 12.39 6.44 12.78
CA ASP A 102 12.38 5.07 12.29
C ASP A 102 11.07 4.63 11.57
N THR A 103 10.12 5.55 11.38
CA THR A 103 8.81 5.25 10.77
C THR A 103 8.54 6.11 9.54
N TYR A 104 7.96 5.52 8.50
CA TYR A 104 7.41 6.22 7.35
C TYR A 104 5.90 6.34 7.51
N ARG A 105 5.36 7.57 7.44
CA ARG A 105 3.95 7.86 7.75
C ARG A 105 3.21 8.42 6.55
N SER A 106 1.94 8.07 6.42
CA SER A 106 1.05 8.75 5.46
C SER A 106 0.96 10.25 5.80
N PRO A 107 0.94 11.15 4.80
CA PRO A 107 0.91 12.58 5.05
C PRO A 107 -0.39 12.96 5.78
N PRO A 108 -0.36 13.97 6.65
CA PRO A 108 -1.59 14.49 7.24
C PRO A 108 -2.61 14.90 6.16
N GLY A 109 -3.85 14.43 6.30
CA GLY A 109 -4.96 14.86 5.45
C GLY A 109 -5.20 14.04 4.16
N SER A 110 -4.54 12.91 3.96
CA SER A 110 -4.85 12.02 2.82
C SER A 110 -6.28 11.46 2.90
N VAL A 111 -6.73 11.06 4.09
CA VAL A 111 -8.12 10.74 4.46
C VAL A 111 -8.24 11.08 5.95
N ALA A 112 -9.28 11.81 6.36
CA ALA A 112 -9.42 12.21 7.77
C ALA A 112 -9.60 10.97 8.66
N GLY A 113 -8.73 10.79 9.66
CA GLY A 113 -8.78 9.68 10.62
C GLY A 113 -7.97 8.44 10.23
N THR A 114 -7.71 8.22 8.93
CA THR A 114 -6.93 7.07 8.44
C THR A 114 -5.44 7.40 8.33
N ASN A 115 -4.60 6.56 8.92
CA ASN A 115 -3.15 6.72 8.93
C ASN A 115 -2.46 5.38 8.66
N MET A 116 -1.34 5.41 7.94
CA MET A 116 -0.47 4.27 7.74
C MET A 116 0.94 4.59 8.23
N ASP A 117 1.45 3.73 9.10
CA ASP A 117 2.83 3.72 9.57
C ASP A 117 3.54 2.49 8.99
N ALA A 118 4.71 2.68 8.39
CA ALA A 118 5.55 1.60 7.88
C ALA A 118 6.95 1.67 8.50
N THR A 119 7.48 0.52 8.90
CA THR A 119 8.86 0.37 9.38
C THR A 119 9.64 -0.52 8.42
N LEU A 120 10.90 -0.15 8.19
CA LEU A 120 11.83 -0.92 7.36
C LEU A 120 12.81 -1.64 8.26
N HIS A 121 13.04 -2.93 8.02
CA HIS A 121 13.83 -3.80 8.87
C HIS A 121 15.02 -4.39 8.12
N LEU A 122 16.12 -4.57 8.86
CA LEU A 122 17.36 -5.12 8.36
C LEU A 122 17.19 -6.58 7.90
N PRO A 123 17.61 -6.93 6.68
CA PRO A 123 17.53 -8.31 6.19
C PRO A 123 18.64 -9.21 6.74
N LYS A 124 19.74 -8.61 7.23
CA LYS A 124 20.94 -9.27 7.75
C LYS A 124 21.61 -8.36 8.77
N ASP A 125 22.57 -8.91 9.52
CA ASP A 125 23.44 -8.12 10.38
C ASP A 125 24.22 -7.07 9.58
N THR A 126 24.37 -5.88 10.16
CA THR A 126 25.17 -4.77 9.65
C THR A 126 26.05 -4.19 10.76
N ALA A 127 26.89 -3.21 10.44
CA ALA A 127 27.66 -2.47 11.43
C ALA A 127 26.77 -1.65 12.39
N PHE A 128 25.51 -1.39 12.05
CA PHE A 128 24.59 -0.54 12.81
C PHE A 128 23.37 -1.28 13.39
N GLY A 129 23.26 -2.60 13.19
CA GLY A 129 22.14 -3.38 13.72
C GLY A 129 22.19 -4.87 13.39
N LYS A 130 21.23 -5.61 13.92
CA LYS A 130 21.02 -7.05 13.68
C LYS A 130 19.89 -7.29 12.68
N ALA A 131 19.91 -8.46 12.06
CA ALA A 131 18.79 -8.88 11.21
C ALA A 131 17.46 -8.77 11.98
N GLY A 132 16.47 -8.07 11.39
CA GLY A 132 15.17 -7.78 12.01
C GLY A 132 15.08 -6.45 12.75
N ASP A 133 16.20 -5.78 13.04
CA ASP A 133 16.17 -4.45 13.67
C ASP A 133 15.60 -3.42 12.69
N VAL A 134 14.91 -2.40 13.23
CA VAL A 134 14.40 -1.27 12.44
C VAL A 134 15.57 -0.42 11.94
N ILE A 135 15.48 0.03 10.69
CA ILE A 135 16.47 0.91 10.06
C ILE A 135 16.21 2.36 10.51
N PRO A 136 17.15 3.01 11.23
CA PRO A 136 16.88 4.26 11.94
C PRO A 136 17.14 5.54 11.12
N PHE A 137 17.04 5.45 9.79
CA PHE A 137 17.33 6.57 8.89
C PHE A 137 16.53 6.47 7.58
N ASP A 138 16.44 7.60 6.89
CA ASP A 138 15.62 7.76 5.69
C ASP A 138 16.28 7.15 4.45
N LEU A 139 15.79 6.00 4.01
CA LEU A 139 16.25 5.30 2.80
C LEU A 139 15.78 5.93 1.49
N LEU A 140 14.90 6.95 1.55
CA LEU A 140 14.45 7.74 0.41
C LEU A 140 15.39 8.91 0.08
N THR A 141 16.49 9.06 0.82
CA THR A 141 17.51 10.07 0.54
C THR A 141 18.83 9.43 0.14
N VAL A 142 19.45 9.93 -0.93
CA VAL A 142 20.79 9.49 -1.36
C VAL A 142 21.83 9.77 -0.26
N GLU A 143 21.64 10.84 0.50
CA GLU A 143 22.52 11.24 1.62
C GLU A 143 22.66 10.17 2.71
N SER A 144 21.64 9.32 2.90
CA SER A 144 21.75 8.17 3.82
C SER A 144 22.78 7.14 3.39
N TYR A 145 23.08 7.05 2.08
CA TYR A 145 24.06 6.13 1.51
C TYR A 145 25.40 6.80 1.25
N PHE A 146 25.37 8.06 0.81
CA PHE A 146 26.54 8.82 0.36
C PHE A 146 26.37 10.28 0.77
N LYS A 147 27.17 10.77 1.71
CA LYS A 147 27.07 12.17 2.14
C LYS A 147 27.66 13.11 1.10
N GLY A 148 27.00 14.23 0.84
CA GLY A 148 27.39 15.21 -0.17
C GLY A 148 27.38 14.63 -1.58
N ALA A 149 26.42 13.76 -1.88
CA ALA A 149 26.40 12.99 -3.11
C ALA A 149 26.08 13.85 -4.35
N ASN A 150 26.75 13.55 -5.45
CA ASN A 150 26.34 13.94 -6.79
C ASN A 150 26.13 12.68 -7.62
N VAL A 151 24.90 12.48 -8.10
CA VAL A 151 24.48 11.29 -8.84
C VAL A 151 24.32 11.64 -10.33
N LYS A 152 24.95 10.86 -11.21
CA LYS A 152 24.81 10.99 -12.66
C LYS A 152 24.55 9.62 -13.29
N ALA A 153 23.57 9.56 -14.19
CA ALA A 153 23.36 8.38 -15.02
C ALA A 153 24.39 8.34 -16.15
N GLU A 154 25.08 7.21 -16.29
CA GLU A 154 25.87 6.84 -17.45
C GLU A 154 25.15 5.66 -18.14
N GLY A 155 24.34 5.97 -19.15
CA GLY A 155 23.59 4.97 -19.90
C GLY A 155 24.44 4.32 -20.99
N GLY A 156 24.39 2.98 -21.07
CA GLY A 156 24.89 2.21 -22.19
C GLY A 156 23.79 1.31 -22.76
N ILE A 157 23.66 1.26 -24.09
CA ILE A 157 22.87 0.21 -24.75
C ILE A 157 23.84 -0.93 -25.05
N SER A 158 23.60 -2.11 -24.45
CA SER A 158 24.35 -3.32 -24.75
C SER A 158 23.49 -4.30 -25.55
N THR A 159 24.12 -5.31 -26.17
CA THR A 159 23.42 -6.37 -26.91
C THR A 159 22.53 -7.25 -26.03
N SER A 160 22.73 -7.21 -24.71
CA SER A 160 21.91 -7.89 -23.68
C SER A 160 20.83 -7.00 -23.05
N GLY A 161 20.66 -5.76 -23.52
CA GLY A 161 19.65 -4.81 -23.06
C GLY A 161 20.22 -3.47 -22.61
N VAL A 162 19.36 -2.65 -22.00
CA VAL A 162 19.74 -1.35 -21.41
C VAL A 162 20.46 -1.61 -20.09
N SER A 163 21.75 -1.28 -20.01
CA SER A 163 22.49 -1.23 -18.75
C SER A 163 22.56 0.22 -18.27
N VAL A 164 22.03 0.46 -17.09
CA VAL A 164 22.10 1.77 -16.44
C VAL A 164 23.21 1.69 -15.39
N LYS A 165 24.34 2.33 -15.69
CA LYS A 165 25.39 2.57 -14.70
C LYS A 165 25.13 3.92 -14.05
N ILE A 166 25.28 3.97 -12.74
CA ILE A 166 25.03 5.19 -11.97
C ILE A 166 26.33 5.57 -11.31
N LYS A 167 26.89 6.69 -11.75
CA LYS A 167 28.10 7.24 -11.19
C LYS A 167 27.73 8.14 -10.02
N VAL A 168 28.27 7.83 -8.85
CA VAL A 168 28.05 8.59 -7.62
C VAL A 168 29.38 9.10 -7.13
N THR A 169 29.56 10.42 -7.06
CA THR A 169 30.67 11.05 -6.33
C THR A 169 30.16 11.52 -4.97
N TYR A 170 30.96 11.39 -3.93
CA TYR A 170 30.52 11.67 -2.56
C TYR A 170 31.64 12.30 -1.72
N GLN A 171 31.36 12.62 -0.46
CA GLN A 171 32.36 13.10 0.50
C GLN A 171 32.68 12.01 1.53
N GLU A 172 31.64 11.34 2.04
CA GLU A 172 31.72 10.26 3.00
C GLU A 172 30.69 9.17 2.69
N LEU A 173 30.94 7.94 3.15
CA LEU A 173 29.92 6.90 3.14
C LEU A 173 28.89 7.16 4.25
N GLY A 174 27.62 7.06 3.90
CA GLY A 174 26.52 7.08 4.87
C GLY A 174 26.28 5.70 5.50
N PRO A 175 25.52 5.63 6.60
CA PRO A 175 25.26 4.37 7.29
C PRO A 175 24.50 3.35 6.42
N ALA A 176 23.69 3.81 5.47
CA ALA A 176 22.94 2.94 4.57
C ALA A 176 23.81 2.28 3.48
N PHE A 177 25.07 2.68 3.31
CA PHE A 177 25.94 2.14 2.26
C PHE A 177 26.06 0.61 2.31
N GLU A 178 26.12 0.03 3.51
CA GLU A 178 26.23 -1.42 3.69
C GLU A 178 25.01 -2.18 3.13
N LEU A 179 23.84 -1.52 3.06
CA LEU A 179 22.62 -2.10 2.47
C LEU A 179 22.72 -2.27 0.96
N LEU A 180 23.67 -1.61 0.30
CA LEU A 180 23.93 -1.79 -1.14
C LEU A 180 24.60 -3.12 -1.45
N GLY A 181 25.11 -3.83 -0.43
CA GLY A 181 25.81 -5.10 -0.61
C GLY A 181 27.14 -4.98 -1.36
N LEU A 182 27.72 -3.78 -1.38
CA LEU A 182 28.97 -3.48 -2.03
C LEU A 182 30.11 -3.46 -1.02
N SER A 183 31.31 -3.85 -1.46
CA SER A 183 32.53 -3.58 -0.70
C SER A 183 32.79 -2.07 -0.69
N ALA A 184 33.32 -1.56 0.42
CA ALA A 184 33.76 -0.17 0.51
C ALA A 184 34.73 0.16 -0.65
N PRO A 185 34.57 1.28 -1.35
CA PRO A 185 35.46 1.65 -2.45
C PRO A 185 36.89 1.85 -1.95
N ALA A 186 37.87 1.28 -2.66
CA ALA A 186 39.29 1.41 -2.32
C ALA A 186 39.94 2.71 -2.84
N GLY A 187 39.22 3.46 -3.68
CA GLY A 187 39.72 4.61 -4.44
C GLY A 187 39.14 5.96 -3.99
N PRO A 188 39.29 7.03 -4.81
CA PRO A 188 38.73 8.34 -4.49
C PRO A 188 37.21 8.26 -4.29
N ASN A 189 36.60 9.28 -3.66
CA ASN A 189 35.18 9.35 -3.29
C ASN A 189 34.21 9.31 -4.51
N GLU A 190 34.22 8.20 -5.22
CA GLU A 190 33.52 7.92 -6.45
C GLU A 190 33.25 6.42 -6.51
N VAL A 191 32.01 6.04 -6.85
CA VAL A 191 31.62 4.67 -7.08
C VAL A 191 30.71 4.59 -8.30
N THR A 192 30.88 3.53 -9.08
CA THR A 192 29.94 3.18 -10.15
C THR A 192 29.04 2.07 -9.65
N LEU A 193 27.75 2.37 -9.56
CA LEU A 193 26.71 1.43 -9.18
C LEU A 193 26.11 0.81 -10.44
N GLU A 194 25.97 -0.51 -10.44
CA GLU A 194 25.13 -1.21 -11.40
C GLU A 194 23.71 -1.25 -10.81
N ALA A 195 22.72 -0.73 -11.53
CA ALA A 195 21.36 -0.57 -11.00
C ALA A 195 20.76 -1.91 -10.53
N GLN A 196 20.96 -2.98 -11.28
CA GLN A 196 20.37 -4.31 -10.99
C GLN A 196 20.89 -4.93 -9.68
N PRO A 197 22.22 -5.05 -9.45
CA PRO A 197 22.74 -5.49 -8.15
C PRO A 197 22.26 -4.64 -6.97
N VAL A 198 22.25 -3.31 -7.12
CA VAL A 198 21.81 -2.41 -6.04
C VAL A 198 20.33 -2.60 -5.74
N SER A 199 19.47 -2.61 -6.77
CA SER A 199 18.04 -2.87 -6.57
C SER A 199 17.81 -4.22 -5.92
N ARG A 200 18.54 -5.28 -6.31
CA ARG A 200 18.44 -6.60 -5.67
C ARG A 200 18.83 -6.56 -4.18
N ALA A 201 19.87 -5.83 -3.83
CA ALA A 201 20.31 -5.70 -2.44
C ALA A 201 19.26 -4.97 -1.59
N LEU A 202 18.73 -3.85 -2.10
CA LEU A 202 17.68 -3.08 -1.43
C LEU A 202 16.33 -3.82 -1.38
N SER A 203 16.03 -4.64 -2.39
CA SER A 203 14.82 -5.48 -2.43
C SER A 203 14.75 -6.48 -1.27
N ALA A 204 15.88 -6.86 -0.66
CA ALA A 204 15.89 -7.77 0.47
C ALA A 204 15.38 -7.14 1.77
N ILE A 205 15.40 -5.80 1.88
CA ILE A 205 14.90 -5.07 3.05
C ILE A 205 13.45 -5.48 3.31
N LYS A 206 13.10 -5.63 4.58
CA LYS A 206 11.76 -6.03 4.98
C LYS A 206 10.92 -4.82 5.34
N LEU A 207 9.65 -4.85 4.99
CA LEU A 207 8.64 -3.87 5.36
C LEU A 207 7.63 -4.52 6.28
N ARG A 208 7.23 -3.78 7.31
CA ARG A 208 6.06 -4.05 8.13
C ARG A 208 5.20 -2.79 8.17
N ALA A 209 3.89 -2.94 7.98
CA ALA A 209 2.94 -1.86 8.01
C ALA A 209 1.94 -2.02 9.15
N LYS A 210 1.53 -0.89 9.70
CA LYS A 210 0.36 -0.75 10.57
C LYS A 210 -0.54 0.34 9.99
N THR A 211 -1.83 0.04 9.88
CA THR A 211 -2.81 1.00 9.40
C THR A 211 -3.89 1.15 10.46
N HIS A 212 -4.15 2.39 10.85
CA HIS A 212 -5.33 2.76 11.61
C HIS A 212 -6.34 3.36 10.65
N VAL A 213 -7.57 2.85 10.65
CA VAL A 213 -8.69 3.44 9.93
C VAL A 213 -9.68 3.98 10.95
N ASP A 214 -10.01 5.26 10.81
CA ASP A 214 -11.13 5.92 11.48
C ASP A 214 -11.90 6.68 10.40
N ASP A 215 -12.88 6.00 9.82
CA ASP A 215 -13.55 6.43 8.60
C ASP A 215 -15.05 6.61 8.82
N LYS A 216 -15.57 7.71 8.29
CA LYS A 216 -16.99 8.05 8.34
C LYS A 216 -17.56 8.06 6.93
N LYS A 217 -18.45 7.10 6.66
CA LYS A 217 -19.15 6.94 5.38
C LYS A 217 -20.64 7.15 5.62
N GLY A 218 -21.16 8.28 5.17
CA GLY A 218 -22.57 8.65 5.38
C GLY A 218 -22.94 8.73 6.87
N ALA A 219 -23.88 7.86 7.28
CA ALA A 219 -24.33 7.74 8.68
C ALA A 219 -23.55 6.67 9.47
N SER A 220 -22.64 5.95 8.81
CA SER A 220 -21.85 4.87 9.38
C SER A 220 -20.46 5.38 9.78
N ALA A 221 -19.90 4.78 10.83
CA ALA A 221 -18.54 5.02 11.29
C ALA A 221 -17.82 3.69 11.51
N PHE A 222 -16.59 3.59 11.04
CA PHE A 222 -15.77 2.39 11.10
C PHE A 222 -14.41 2.73 11.69
N VAL A 223 -14.05 2.01 12.75
CA VAL A 223 -12.71 2.08 13.34
C VAL A 223 -12.10 0.69 13.32
N TYR A 224 -10.94 0.54 12.71
CA TYR A 224 -10.21 -0.73 12.69
C TYR A 224 -8.71 -0.55 12.51
N ASP A 225 -7.96 -1.48 13.08
CA ASP A 225 -6.52 -1.54 12.98
C ASP A 225 -6.09 -2.76 12.17
N LEU A 226 -5.08 -2.56 11.33
CA LEU A 226 -4.50 -3.59 10.47
C LEU A 226 -3.01 -3.66 10.68
N THR A 227 -2.48 -4.88 10.67
CA THR A 227 -1.04 -5.12 10.69
C THR A 227 -0.64 -6.03 9.54
N SER A 228 0.46 -5.72 8.87
CA SER A 228 1.03 -6.64 7.89
C SER A 228 2.05 -7.56 8.55
N PRO A 229 2.23 -8.81 8.07
CA PRO A 229 3.45 -9.54 8.34
C PRO A 229 4.65 -8.82 7.68
N GLU A 230 5.85 -9.26 8.00
CA GLU A 230 7.04 -8.84 7.26
C GLU A 230 6.98 -9.36 5.82
N THR A 231 7.19 -8.46 4.85
CA THR A 231 7.38 -8.79 3.44
C THR A 231 8.62 -8.10 2.92
N THR A 232 9.26 -8.62 1.87
CA THR A 232 10.42 -7.93 1.30
C THR A 232 9.96 -6.79 0.38
N LEU A 233 10.78 -5.75 0.24
CA LEU A 233 10.49 -4.69 -0.73
C LEU A 233 10.42 -5.25 -2.16
N GLY A 234 11.27 -6.23 -2.47
CA GLY A 234 11.29 -6.94 -3.74
C GLY A 234 9.96 -7.60 -4.08
N ASP A 235 9.38 -8.33 -3.12
CA ASP A 235 8.09 -9.00 -3.33
C ASP A 235 7.01 -7.99 -3.74
N LEU A 236 6.96 -6.82 -3.11
CA LEU A 236 6.00 -5.78 -3.46
C LEU A 236 6.28 -5.16 -4.84
N VAL A 237 7.53 -4.82 -5.12
CA VAL A 237 7.96 -4.24 -6.41
C VAL A 237 7.67 -5.18 -7.59
N ASP A 238 7.82 -6.48 -7.39
CA ASP A 238 7.57 -7.51 -8.41
C ASP A 238 6.07 -7.85 -8.56
N GLY A 239 5.19 -7.08 -7.91
CA GLY A 239 3.73 -7.25 -8.01
C GLY A 239 3.18 -8.34 -7.09
N GLY A 240 3.93 -8.74 -6.07
CA GLY A 240 3.49 -9.60 -5.00
C GLY A 240 2.36 -8.99 -4.17
N SER A 241 1.97 -9.71 -3.13
CA SER A 241 0.82 -9.32 -2.30
C SER A 241 1.25 -8.89 -0.91
N LEU A 242 0.56 -7.89 -0.36
CA LEU A 242 0.66 -7.48 1.04
C LEU A 242 -0.57 -7.98 1.79
N ALA A 243 -0.38 -8.94 2.70
CA ALA A 243 -1.44 -9.37 3.58
C ALA A 243 -1.68 -8.34 4.69
N PHE A 244 -2.95 -8.17 5.07
CA PHE A 244 -3.34 -7.39 6.24
C PHE A 244 -4.08 -8.31 7.22
N ALA A 245 -3.59 -8.40 8.44
CA ALA A 245 -4.31 -9.00 9.56
C ALA A 245 -5.14 -7.91 10.24
N LEU A 246 -6.41 -8.23 10.54
CA LEU A 246 -7.32 -7.35 11.27
C LEU A 246 -7.17 -7.60 12.76
N ASP A 247 -6.84 -6.55 13.52
CA ASP A 247 -6.74 -6.63 14.98
C ASP A 247 -8.13 -6.47 15.63
N GLY A 248 -9.06 -5.83 14.93
CA GLY A 248 -10.47 -5.72 15.28
C GLY A 248 -11.18 -4.70 14.39
N VAL A 249 -12.51 -4.80 14.27
CA VAL A 249 -13.35 -3.78 13.63
C VAL A 249 -14.50 -3.41 14.54
N ASN A 250 -14.71 -2.09 14.68
CA ASN A 250 -15.89 -1.52 15.30
C ASN A 250 -16.62 -0.69 14.25
N GLY A 251 -17.65 -1.27 13.65
CA GLY A 251 -18.54 -0.56 12.73
C GLY A 251 -19.86 -0.23 13.42
N THR A 252 -20.34 1.00 13.25
CA THR A 252 -21.63 1.41 13.80
C THR A 252 -22.41 2.26 12.81
N ARG A 253 -23.73 2.16 12.88
CA ARG A 253 -24.66 3.11 12.27
C ARG A 253 -25.70 3.49 13.32
N SER A 254 -25.47 4.63 13.97
CA SER A 254 -26.14 5.02 15.20
C SER A 254 -27.60 5.42 15.00
N ASP A 255 -27.96 6.06 13.88
CA ASP A 255 -29.33 6.43 13.53
C ASP A 255 -30.28 5.22 13.39
N ARG A 256 -29.73 4.03 13.15
CA ARG A 256 -30.46 2.77 13.07
C ARG A 256 -30.14 1.79 14.21
N SER A 257 -29.34 2.21 15.19
CA SER A 257 -28.89 1.32 16.29
C SER A 257 -28.28 0.01 15.78
N GLN A 258 -27.48 0.09 14.71
CA GLN A 258 -26.79 -1.06 14.11
C GLN A 258 -25.33 -1.09 14.51
N THR A 259 -24.82 -2.31 14.72
CA THR A 259 -23.39 -2.59 14.92
C THR A 259 -22.92 -3.62 13.89
N LEU A 260 -21.69 -3.48 13.45
CA LEU A 260 -21.02 -4.35 12.48
C LEU A 260 -19.74 -4.89 13.11
N ALA A 261 -19.57 -6.22 13.04
CA ALA A 261 -18.35 -6.92 13.44
C ALA A 261 -17.85 -7.80 12.29
N SER A 262 -16.54 -7.92 12.14
CA SER A 262 -15.94 -8.88 11.20
C SER A 262 -16.08 -10.30 11.74
N THR A 263 -16.43 -11.23 10.87
CA THR A 263 -16.49 -12.68 11.14
C THR A 263 -15.41 -13.46 10.41
N ARG A 264 -14.80 -12.85 9.38
CA ARG A 264 -13.71 -13.42 8.59
C ARG A 264 -12.89 -12.29 7.98
N TRP A 265 -11.57 -12.44 7.99
CA TRP A 265 -10.65 -11.49 7.39
C TRP A 265 -9.52 -12.22 6.68
N GLU A 266 -9.69 -12.45 5.38
CA GLU A 266 -8.74 -13.14 4.52
C GLU A 266 -8.58 -12.33 3.23
N VAL A 267 -8.07 -11.12 3.35
CA VAL A 267 -7.87 -10.21 2.21
C VAL A 267 -6.42 -9.76 2.13
N VAL A 268 -5.90 -9.71 0.92
CA VAL A 268 -4.57 -9.18 0.62
C VAL A 268 -4.68 -8.06 -0.40
N TYR A 269 -3.78 -7.09 -0.32
CA TYR A 269 -3.50 -6.21 -1.43
C TYR A 269 -2.66 -6.97 -2.46
N ALA A 270 -3.13 -7.05 -3.70
CA ALA A 270 -2.38 -7.56 -4.84
C ALA A 270 -1.75 -6.40 -5.60
N GLY A 271 -0.41 -6.41 -5.69
CA GLY A 271 0.38 -5.39 -6.37
C GLY A 271 0.13 -5.31 -7.88
N GLY A 272 0.69 -4.28 -8.51
CA GLY A 272 0.56 -3.99 -9.94
C GLY A 272 0.40 -2.50 -10.25
N LYS A 273 0.15 -2.15 -11.53
CA LYS A 273 -0.04 -0.76 -11.97
C LYS A 273 -1.23 -0.07 -11.29
N VAL A 274 -2.28 -0.84 -11.03
CA VAL A 274 -3.45 -0.43 -10.25
C VAL A 274 -3.62 -1.50 -9.18
N GLY A 275 -3.32 -1.16 -7.93
CA GLY A 275 -3.48 -2.06 -6.80
C GLY A 275 -4.92 -2.56 -6.70
N LYS A 276 -5.06 -3.82 -6.29
CA LYS A 276 -6.35 -4.52 -6.20
C LYS A 276 -6.41 -5.26 -4.87
N LEU A 277 -7.61 -5.65 -4.45
CA LEU A 277 -7.79 -6.59 -3.35
C LEU A 277 -8.04 -8.00 -3.90
N ASP A 278 -7.47 -8.99 -3.23
CA ASP A 278 -7.73 -10.41 -3.49
C ASP A 278 -8.08 -11.10 -2.18
N GLY A 279 -9.24 -11.77 -2.12
CA GLY A 279 -9.66 -12.51 -0.93
C GLY A 279 -11.11 -12.30 -0.50
N THR A 280 -11.38 -12.56 0.77
CA THR A 280 -12.73 -12.58 1.35
C THR A 280 -12.78 -11.89 2.71
N ILE A 281 -13.80 -11.03 2.90
CA ILE A 281 -14.16 -10.45 4.19
C ILE A 281 -15.57 -10.91 4.54
N GLY A 282 -15.76 -11.36 5.78
CA GLY A 282 -17.08 -11.68 6.33
C GLY A 282 -17.43 -10.69 7.43
N ILE A 283 -18.70 -10.28 7.50
CA ILE A 283 -19.23 -9.46 8.57
C ILE A 283 -20.55 -10.02 9.12
N SER A 284 -20.90 -9.59 10.32
CA SER A 284 -22.23 -9.70 10.89
C SER A 284 -22.71 -8.34 11.36
N VAL A 285 -23.94 -7.98 11.01
CA VAL A 285 -24.65 -6.78 11.44
C VAL A 285 -25.74 -7.17 12.43
N THR A 286 -25.74 -6.54 13.60
CA THR A 286 -26.75 -6.75 14.65
C THR A 286 -27.46 -5.45 15.01
N GLY A 287 -28.61 -5.54 15.67
CA GLY A 287 -29.48 -4.40 15.93
C GLY A 287 -30.24 -3.90 14.69
N GLY A 288 -30.94 -2.79 14.84
CA GLY A 288 -31.76 -2.19 13.78
C GLY A 288 -32.91 -3.09 13.28
N PRO A 289 -33.52 -2.73 12.14
CA PRO A 289 -34.70 -3.42 11.61
C PRO A 289 -34.38 -4.74 10.89
N LEU A 290 -33.12 -4.98 10.49
CA LEU A 290 -32.72 -6.16 9.73
C LEU A 290 -31.30 -6.62 10.10
N PRO A 291 -31.13 -7.43 11.16
CA PRO A 291 -29.89 -8.14 11.42
C PRO A 291 -29.55 -9.09 10.26
N HIS A 292 -28.28 -9.13 9.85
CA HIS A 292 -27.85 -9.94 8.70
C HIS A 292 -26.35 -10.23 8.75
N ARG A 293 -25.90 -11.15 7.89
CA ARG A 293 -24.49 -11.36 7.56
C ARG A 293 -24.24 -10.93 6.12
N ALA A 294 -23.01 -10.51 5.83
CA ALA A 294 -22.56 -10.28 4.46
C ALA A 294 -21.16 -10.85 4.23
N THR A 295 -20.91 -11.32 3.01
CA THR A 295 -19.61 -11.78 2.54
C THR A 295 -19.18 -10.96 1.34
N PHE A 296 -17.98 -10.40 1.41
CA PHE A 296 -17.33 -9.61 0.38
C PHE A 296 -16.27 -10.48 -0.27
N VAL A 297 -16.36 -10.70 -1.58
CA VAL A 297 -15.35 -11.42 -2.34
C VAL A 297 -14.68 -10.47 -3.32
N TYR A 298 -13.36 -10.29 -3.17
CA TYR A 298 -12.53 -9.50 -4.07
C TYR A 298 -11.70 -10.43 -4.95
N PRO A 299 -12.04 -10.61 -6.24
CA PRO A 299 -11.26 -11.46 -7.14
C PRO A 299 -10.24 -10.62 -7.91
N LYS A 300 -9.19 -10.11 -7.24
CA LYS A 300 -8.25 -9.13 -7.81
C LYS A 300 -8.98 -7.90 -8.37
N SER A 301 -9.85 -7.33 -7.55
CA SER A 301 -10.72 -6.19 -7.86
C SER A 301 -10.61 -5.13 -6.78
N ASN A 302 -10.95 -3.89 -7.11
CA ASN A 302 -11.18 -2.84 -6.13
C ASN A 302 -12.60 -2.90 -5.55
N THR A 303 -13.55 -3.50 -6.28
CA THR A 303 -14.94 -3.68 -5.85
C THR A 303 -15.20 -5.11 -5.40
N ALA A 304 -16.00 -5.26 -4.33
CA ALA A 304 -16.43 -6.55 -3.84
C ALA A 304 -17.64 -7.09 -4.60
N LYS A 305 -17.71 -8.42 -4.74
CA LYS A 305 -19.00 -9.11 -4.90
C LYS A 305 -19.56 -9.36 -3.50
N ILE A 306 -20.71 -8.78 -3.20
CA ILE A 306 -21.35 -8.89 -1.88
C ILE A 306 -22.51 -9.88 -1.96
N THR A 307 -22.53 -10.85 -1.06
CA THR A 307 -23.68 -11.73 -0.81
C THR A 307 -24.19 -11.56 0.60
N TYR A 308 -25.50 -11.63 0.79
CA TYR A 308 -26.18 -11.46 2.06
C TYR A 308 -26.76 -12.78 2.55
N ALA A 309 -26.85 -12.92 3.88
CA ALA A 309 -27.53 -14.05 4.51
C ALA A 309 -28.24 -13.58 5.78
N CYS A 310 -29.35 -14.23 6.11
CA CYS A 310 -29.96 -14.07 7.43
C CYS A 310 -28.99 -14.55 8.53
N PRO A 311 -29.14 -14.10 9.79
CA PRO A 311 -28.26 -14.43 10.91
C PRO A 311 -28.11 -15.91 11.24
#